data_AF-A0A382JKW8-F1
#
_entry.id   AF-A0A382JKW8-F1
#
_cell.length_a   1.000
_cell.length_b   1.000
_cell.length_c   1.000
_cell.angle_alpha   90.00
_cell.angle_beta   90.00
_cell.angle_gamma   90.00
#
_symmetry.space_group_name_H-M   'P 1'
#
loop_
_entity.id
_entity.type
_entity.pdbx_description
1 polymer ?
#
loop_
_entity_poly.entity_id
_entity_poly.type
_entity_poly.pdbx_seq_one_letter_code
_entity_poly.pdbx_strand_id
1 'polypeptide(L)'
;IVAMGLGIRVHFDLEKPLHTVHDIVPGNGSSGHHQDGDWYYGTSIAVSKQYRKRGIGNELYKLRKEVCQCFNLRGIVAGGVMPGYVDHKNDYSADEYIELVRKGEIYDPTLTFQRDNGFQLVCALPNYIVNPEIDDNAALIVWQNPDYEVVTDD
;
A
#
# COMPACT_ATOMS: atom_id res chain seq x y z
N ILE A 1 -19.55 10.46 -6.44
CA ILE A 1 -18.25 9.80 -6.76
C ILE A 1 -18.47 8.28 -6.65
N VAL A 2 -18.10 7.51 -7.69
CA VAL A 2 -18.23 6.03 -7.70
C VAL A 2 -17.03 5.38 -7.00
N ALA A 3 -15.83 5.83 -7.35
CA ALA A 3 -14.58 5.41 -6.75
C ALA A 3 -13.51 6.50 -6.92
N MET A 4 -12.42 6.39 -6.17
CA MET A 4 -11.28 7.30 -6.24
C MET A 4 -9.99 6.55 -5.91
N GLY A 5 -8.88 7.00 -6.49
CA GLY A 5 -7.52 6.60 -6.13
C GLY A 5 -6.64 7.84 -6.06
N LEU A 6 -5.86 7.97 -4.99
CA LEU A 6 -4.90 9.06 -4.77
C LEU A 6 -3.52 8.48 -4.51
N GLY A 7 -2.51 9.27 -4.85
CA GLY A 7 -1.13 8.98 -4.50
C GLY A 7 -0.21 10.12 -4.92
N ILE A 8 1.04 10.03 -4.48
CA ILE A 8 2.07 11.03 -4.68
C ILE A 8 3.38 10.33 -5.06
N ARG A 9 4.27 11.05 -5.74
CA ARG A 9 5.63 10.56 -5.94
C ARG A 9 6.47 10.85 -4.71
N VAL A 10 7.29 9.88 -4.29
CA VAL A 10 8.16 9.96 -3.10
C VAL A 10 9.52 9.35 -3.40
N HIS A 11 10.53 9.71 -2.61
CA HIS A 11 11.71 8.87 -2.45
C HIS A 11 11.42 7.84 -1.38
N PHE A 12 11.65 6.57 -1.66
CA PHE A 12 11.40 5.48 -0.72
C PHE A 12 12.56 4.52 -0.66
N ASP A 13 13.05 4.26 0.55
CA ASP A 13 14.12 3.32 0.84
C ASP A 13 13.51 2.01 1.37
N LEU A 14 13.50 0.97 0.53
CA LEU A 14 12.98 -0.35 0.93
C LEU A 14 13.82 -1.02 2.03
N GLU A 15 15.08 -0.61 2.23
CA GLU A 15 15.92 -1.11 3.33
C GLU A 15 15.59 -0.42 4.66
N LYS A 16 14.93 0.74 4.61
CA LYS A 16 14.41 1.48 5.77
C LYS A 16 12.91 1.72 5.63
N PRO A 17 12.09 0.64 5.62
CA PRO A 17 10.70 0.71 5.22
C PRO A 17 9.77 1.33 6.27
N LEU A 18 10.22 1.49 7.52
CA LEU A 18 9.35 1.91 8.62
C LEU A 18 9.04 3.40 8.53
N HIS A 19 7.75 3.71 8.51
CA HIS A 19 7.20 5.06 8.48
C HIS A 19 5.74 5.01 8.95
N THR A 20 5.17 6.18 9.22
CA THR A 20 3.76 6.39 9.53
C THR A 20 3.05 7.08 8.38
N VAL A 21 1.70 7.09 8.40
CA VAL A 21 0.93 7.89 7.45
C VAL A 21 1.28 9.38 7.53
N HIS A 22 1.65 9.86 8.72
CA HIS A 22 2.00 11.27 8.95
C HIS A 22 3.37 11.64 8.41
N ASP A 23 4.31 10.69 8.28
CA ASP A 23 5.60 10.96 7.64
C ASP A 23 5.44 11.22 6.14
N ILE A 24 4.41 10.63 5.52
CA ILE A 24 4.10 10.80 4.10
C ILE A 24 3.12 11.95 3.85
N VAL A 25 2.07 12.05 4.68
CA VAL A 25 1.02 13.07 4.60
C VAL A 25 0.75 13.65 6.00
N PRO A 26 1.49 14.69 6.42
CA PRO A 26 1.42 15.22 7.78
C PRO A 26 0.08 15.85 8.18
N GLY A 27 -0.77 16.24 7.21
CA GLY A 27 -2.09 16.82 7.47
C GLY A 27 -2.08 18.31 7.84
N ASN A 28 -0.92 18.98 7.78
CA ASN A 28 -0.75 20.42 8.03
C ASN A 28 -0.67 21.24 6.72
N GLY A 29 -1.04 20.66 5.59
CA GLY A 29 -0.94 21.26 4.26
C GLY A 29 0.38 20.96 3.53
N SER A 30 1.39 20.41 4.21
CA SER A 30 2.55 19.83 3.54
C SER A 30 2.26 18.39 3.06
N SER A 31 3.09 17.91 2.15
CA SER A 31 3.03 16.56 1.58
C SER A 31 4.45 16.09 1.34
N GLY A 32 4.72 14.80 1.53
CA GLY A 32 5.97 14.15 1.11
C GLY A 32 6.10 14.01 -0.42
N HIS A 33 5.38 14.81 -1.20
CA HIS A 33 5.44 14.73 -2.65
C HIS A 33 6.73 15.35 -3.18
N HIS A 34 7.47 14.55 -3.96
CA HIS A 34 8.66 14.96 -4.67
C HIS A 34 8.46 14.76 -6.18
N GLN A 35 8.66 15.81 -6.98
CA GLN A 35 8.48 15.74 -8.43
C GLN A 35 9.48 14.79 -9.10
N ASP A 36 10.63 14.56 -8.47
CA ASP A 36 11.70 13.65 -8.86
C ASP A 36 11.65 12.31 -8.09
N GLY A 37 10.65 12.11 -7.22
CA GLY A 37 10.45 10.84 -6.51
C GLY A 37 10.26 9.69 -7.50
N ASP A 38 10.96 8.58 -7.26
CA ASP A 38 11.03 7.41 -8.12
C ASP A 38 10.02 6.32 -7.75
N TRP A 39 9.29 6.49 -6.64
CA TRP A 39 8.20 5.61 -6.22
C TRP A 39 6.85 6.32 -6.22
N TYR A 40 5.79 5.59 -6.51
CA TYR A 40 4.41 6.04 -6.28
C TYR A 40 3.95 5.59 -4.89
N TYR A 41 3.64 6.52 -3.99
CA TYR A 41 3.01 6.22 -2.71
C TYR A 41 1.49 6.29 -2.82
N GLY A 42 0.81 5.14 -2.65
CA GLY A 42 -0.65 5.05 -2.67
C GLY A 42 -1.28 5.53 -1.36
N THR A 43 -1.71 6.79 -1.31
CA THR A 43 -2.25 7.39 -0.08
C THR A 43 -3.69 7.00 0.22
N SER A 44 -4.52 6.79 -0.80
CA SER A 44 -5.93 6.41 -0.60
C SER A 44 -6.50 5.68 -1.80
N ILE A 45 -7.41 4.76 -1.55
CA ILE A 45 -8.26 4.15 -2.57
C ILE A 45 -9.62 3.84 -1.95
N ALA A 46 -10.69 4.17 -2.66
CA ALA A 46 -12.03 3.93 -2.15
C ALA A 46 -13.00 3.62 -3.29
N VAL A 47 -13.85 2.63 -3.05
CA VAL A 47 -15.02 2.32 -3.89
C VAL A 47 -16.26 2.48 -3.03
N SER A 48 -17.21 3.29 -3.50
CA SER A 48 -18.49 3.51 -2.82
C SER A 48 -19.20 2.18 -2.58
N LYS A 49 -19.79 2.03 -1.39
CA LYS A 49 -20.34 0.74 -0.89
C LYS A 49 -21.31 0.09 -1.88
N GLN A 50 -22.19 0.87 -2.52
CA GLN A 50 -23.19 0.40 -3.49
C GLN A 50 -22.60 -0.13 -4.81
N TYR A 51 -21.32 0.15 -5.08
CA TYR A 51 -20.60 -0.24 -6.30
C TYR A 51 -19.48 -1.27 -6.06
N ARG A 52 -19.28 -1.73 -4.81
CA ARG A 52 -18.31 -2.78 -4.49
C ARG A 52 -18.69 -4.11 -5.14
N LYS A 53 -17.72 -5.03 -5.25
CA LYS A 53 -17.87 -6.36 -5.89
C LYS A 53 -18.21 -6.31 -7.39
N ARG A 54 -17.87 -5.20 -8.07
CA ARG A 54 -18.03 -5.01 -9.52
C ARG A 54 -16.71 -4.86 -10.28
N GLY A 55 -15.59 -5.30 -9.70
CA GLY A 55 -14.26 -5.20 -10.31
C GLY A 55 -13.61 -3.80 -10.30
N ILE A 56 -14.31 -2.75 -9.86
CA ILE A 56 -13.82 -1.35 -9.88
C ILE A 56 -12.49 -1.16 -9.14
N GLY A 57 -12.30 -1.87 -8.02
CA GLY A 57 -11.03 -1.84 -7.29
C GLY A 57 -9.86 -2.34 -8.13
N ASN A 58 -10.03 -3.46 -8.84
CA ASN A 58 -9.01 -4.01 -9.73
C ASN A 58 -8.67 -3.03 -10.86
N GLU A 59 -9.69 -2.38 -11.45
CA GLU A 59 -9.46 -1.40 -12.51
C GLU A 59 -8.69 -0.18 -11.99
N LEU A 60 -9.00 0.32 -10.78
CA LEU A 60 -8.23 1.40 -10.16
C LEU A 60 -6.76 1.01 -9.90
N TYR A 61 -6.49 -0.22 -9.49
CA TYR A 61 -5.12 -0.70 -9.31
C TYR A 61 -4.39 -0.86 -10.63
N LYS A 62 -5.07 -1.34 -11.68
CA LYS A 62 -4.53 -1.38 -13.03
C LYS A 62 -4.13 0.01 -13.52
N LEU A 63 -5.03 0.99 -13.41
CA LEU A 63 -4.75 2.39 -13.77
C LEU A 63 -3.59 2.98 -12.95
N ARG A 64 -3.49 2.65 -11.66
CA ARG A 64 -2.36 3.10 -10.80
C ARG A 64 -1.03 2.51 -11.25
N LYS A 65 -1.00 1.26 -11.71
CA LYS A 65 0.19 0.62 -12.29
C LYS A 65 0.56 1.25 -13.63
N GLU A 66 -0.42 1.53 -14.48
CA GLU A 66 -0.22 2.24 -15.75
C GLU A 66 0.41 3.62 -15.52
N VAL A 67 0.05 4.34 -14.45
CA VAL A 67 0.75 5.58 -14.06
C VAL A 67 2.23 5.30 -13.78
N CYS A 68 2.57 4.26 -13.02
CA CYS A 68 3.96 3.95 -12.74
C CYS A 68 4.75 3.60 -14.01
N GLN A 69 4.14 2.85 -14.93
CA GLN A 69 4.73 2.50 -16.22
C GLN A 69 4.96 3.75 -17.09
N CYS A 70 3.95 4.61 -17.23
CA CYS A 70 4.03 5.84 -18.04
C CYS A 70 5.09 6.84 -17.54
N PHE A 71 5.32 6.90 -16.23
CA PHE A 71 6.29 7.81 -15.62
C PHE A 71 7.63 7.14 -15.27
N ASN A 72 7.85 5.90 -15.72
CA ASN A 72 9.03 5.08 -15.38
C ASN A 72 9.35 5.09 -13.88
N LEU A 73 8.33 4.92 -13.04
CA LEU A 73 8.49 4.79 -11.59
C LEU A 73 8.88 3.35 -11.25
N ARG A 74 9.66 3.17 -10.17
CA ARG A 74 10.10 1.86 -9.65
C ARG A 74 8.93 0.96 -9.29
N GLY A 75 7.81 1.54 -8.85
CA GLY A 75 6.64 0.79 -8.45
C GLY A 75 5.72 1.58 -7.54
N ILE A 76 4.86 0.84 -6.84
CA ILE A 76 3.89 1.36 -5.88
C ILE A 76 4.26 0.86 -4.47
N VAL A 77 4.30 1.78 -3.52
CA VAL A 77 4.37 1.51 -2.08
C VAL A 77 3.12 2.04 -1.39
N ALA A 78 2.63 1.35 -0.36
CA ALA A 78 1.54 1.85 0.48
C ALA A 78 1.50 1.09 1.82
N GLY A 79 0.88 1.70 2.84
CA GLY A 79 0.41 0.99 4.03
C GLY A 79 -1.02 0.48 3.85
N GLY A 80 -1.19 -0.84 3.78
CA GLY A 80 -2.49 -1.52 3.72
C GLY A 80 -3.04 -1.81 5.12
N VAL A 81 -4.26 -1.36 5.39
CA VAL A 81 -4.97 -1.73 6.63
C VAL A 81 -5.21 -3.24 6.70
N MET A 82 -5.20 -3.81 7.91
CA MET A 82 -5.33 -5.25 8.15
C MET A 82 -6.61 -5.56 8.96
N PRO A 83 -7.81 -5.37 8.38
CA PRO A 83 -9.06 -5.47 9.13
C PRO A 83 -9.27 -6.82 9.83
N GLY A 84 -8.69 -7.93 9.33
CA GLY A 84 -8.78 -9.22 9.99
C GLY A 84 -7.83 -9.39 11.18
N TYR A 85 -6.84 -8.51 11.36
CA TYR A 85 -5.84 -8.67 12.43
C TYR A 85 -6.45 -8.55 13.84
N VAL A 86 -7.58 -7.85 13.98
CA VAL A 86 -8.32 -7.75 15.26
C VAL A 86 -8.64 -9.11 15.87
N ASP A 87 -8.94 -10.11 15.02
CA ASP A 87 -9.32 -11.46 15.44
C ASP A 87 -8.10 -12.34 15.76
N HIS A 88 -6.89 -11.86 15.48
CA HIS A 88 -5.65 -12.64 15.52
C HIS A 88 -4.53 -12.02 16.38
N LYS A 89 -4.70 -10.76 16.82
CA LYS A 89 -3.66 -9.99 17.53
C LYS A 89 -3.24 -10.53 18.89
N ASN A 90 -4.01 -11.46 19.47
CA ASN A 90 -3.64 -12.15 20.71
C ASN A 90 -2.82 -13.43 20.45
N ASP A 91 -2.82 -13.93 19.21
CA ASP A 91 -2.19 -15.19 18.84
C ASP A 91 -0.89 -14.97 18.04
N TYR A 92 -0.83 -13.87 17.28
CA TYR A 92 0.27 -13.55 16.38
C TYR A 92 0.67 -12.07 16.50
N SER A 93 1.96 -11.80 16.34
CA SER A 93 2.43 -10.45 16.01
C SER A 93 1.93 -10.02 14.62
N ALA A 94 1.97 -8.72 14.33
CA ALA A 94 1.54 -8.19 13.04
C ALA A 94 2.37 -8.75 11.88
N ASP A 95 3.68 -8.93 12.04
CA ASP A 95 4.55 -9.56 11.04
C ASP A 95 4.20 -11.03 10.80
N GLU A 96 3.97 -11.80 11.87
CA GLU A 96 3.52 -13.20 11.76
C GLU A 96 2.17 -13.31 11.07
N TYR A 97 1.23 -12.43 11.40
CA TYR A 97 -0.06 -12.35 10.73
C TYR A 97 0.08 -12.08 9.23
N ILE A 98 0.88 -11.07 8.86
CA ILE A 98 1.15 -10.72 7.46
C ILE A 98 1.76 -11.92 6.72
N GLU A 99 2.68 -12.64 7.37
CA GLU A 99 3.32 -13.82 6.81
C GLU A 99 2.32 -14.96 6.55
N LEU A 100 1.40 -15.21 7.48
CA LEU A 100 0.33 -16.20 7.32
C LEU A 100 -0.61 -15.82 6.16
N VAL A 101 -0.95 -14.54 6.02
CA VAL A 101 -1.75 -14.07 4.87
C VAL A 101 -0.96 -14.17 3.56
N ARG A 102 0.33 -13.86 3.58
CA ARG A 102 1.23 -13.99 2.42
C ARG A 102 1.29 -15.43 1.92
N LYS A 103 1.33 -16.42 2.83
CA LYS A 103 1.26 -17.86 2.54
C LYS A 103 -0.14 -18.35 2.16
N GLY A 104 -1.18 -17.56 2.43
CA GLY A 104 -2.57 -17.93 2.17
C GLY A 104 -3.20 -18.81 3.25
N GLU A 105 -2.59 -18.89 4.43
CA GLU A 105 -3.10 -19.63 5.58
C GLU A 105 -4.21 -18.87 6.31
N ILE A 106 -4.13 -17.54 6.31
CA ILE A 106 -5.17 -16.63 6.81
C ILE A 106 -5.71 -15.78 5.68
N TYR A 107 -7.02 -15.53 5.70
CA TYR A 107 -7.68 -14.59 4.81
C TYR A 107 -7.87 -13.23 5.49
N ASP A 108 -7.09 -12.24 5.08
CA ASP A 108 -7.42 -10.82 5.31
C ASP A 108 -8.03 -10.23 4.02
N PRO A 109 -9.21 -9.59 4.06
CA PRO A 109 -9.86 -9.10 2.85
C PRO A 109 -9.09 -7.99 2.12
N THR A 110 -8.26 -7.21 2.83
CA THR A 110 -7.43 -6.18 2.20
C THR A 110 -6.15 -6.79 1.66
N LEU A 111 -5.36 -7.46 2.51
CA LEU A 111 -4.05 -7.97 2.11
C LEU A 111 -4.15 -9.08 1.06
N THR A 112 -5.17 -9.95 1.15
CA THR A 112 -5.45 -10.94 0.11
C THR A 112 -5.74 -10.27 -1.23
N PHE A 113 -6.57 -9.22 -1.23
CA PHE A 113 -6.87 -8.45 -2.44
C PHE A 113 -5.62 -7.80 -3.05
N GLN A 114 -4.71 -7.26 -2.22
CA GLN A 114 -3.45 -6.67 -2.70
C GLN A 114 -2.52 -7.73 -3.28
N ARG A 115 -2.36 -8.86 -2.59
CA ARG A 115 -1.57 -10.00 -3.05
C ARG A 115 -2.08 -10.54 -4.39
N ASP A 116 -3.40 -10.70 -4.52
CA ASP A 116 -4.04 -11.14 -5.75
C ASP A 116 -3.92 -10.08 -6.88
N ASN A 117 -3.72 -8.80 -6.50
CA ASN A 117 -3.31 -7.72 -7.41
C ASN A 117 -1.77 -7.66 -7.61
N GLY A 118 -1.01 -8.68 -7.23
CA GLY A 118 0.43 -8.78 -7.48
C GLY A 118 1.31 -7.92 -6.57
N PHE A 119 0.77 -7.40 -5.45
CA PHE A 119 1.59 -6.76 -4.43
C PHE A 119 2.25 -7.81 -3.54
N GLN A 120 3.48 -7.54 -3.16
CA GLN A 120 4.17 -8.23 -2.08
C GLN A 120 3.72 -7.65 -0.74
N LEU A 121 3.43 -8.52 0.22
CA LEU A 121 3.23 -8.13 1.61
C LEU A 121 4.59 -8.23 2.30
N VAL A 122 5.15 -7.10 2.74
CA VAL A 122 6.58 -7.00 3.11
C VAL A 122 6.79 -7.16 4.61
N CYS A 123 6.27 -6.24 5.42
CA CYS A 123 6.41 -6.25 6.88
C CYS A 123 5.30 -5.40 7.52
N ALA A 124 5.18 -5.50 8.84
CA ALA A 124 4.34 -4.60 9.62
C ALA A 124 4.94 -3.18 9.67
N LEU A 125 4.04 -2.20 9.68
CA LEU A 125 4.32 -0.79 9.94
C LEU A 125 3.66 -0.43 11.28
N PRO A 126 4.39 -0.42 12.39
CA PRO A 126 3.83 -0.10 13.71
C PRO A 126 3.53 1.39 13.82
N ASN A 127 2.47 1.75 14.55
CA ASN A 127 1.99 3.13 14.71
C ASN A 127 1.72 3.85 13.38
N TYR A 128 1.43 3.09 12.32
CA TYR A 128 1.28 3.64 10.99
C TYR A 128 0.06 4.55 10.88
N ILE A 129 -1.05 4.13 11.47
CA ILE A 129 -2.32 4.86 11.46
C ILE A 129 -3.06 4.60 12.77
N VAL A 130 -3.69 5.63 13.34
CA VAL A 130 -4.50 5.47 14.55
C VAL A 130 -5.69 4.58 14.25
N ASN A 131 -5.62 3.34 14.73
CA ASN A 131 -6.65 2.34 14.70
C ASN A 131 -6.41 1.31 15.83
N PRO A 132 -7.02 1.52 17.01
CA PRO A 132 -6.83 0.65 18.17
C PRO A 132 -7.31 -0.80 17.97
N GLU A 133 -8.16 -1.07 16.96
CA GLU A 133 -8.61 -2.45 16.68
C GLU A 133 -7.44 -3.33 16.23
N ILE A 134 -6.47 -2.73 15.52
CA ILE A 134 -5.29 -3.41 14.93
C ILE A 134 -3.97 -2.94 15.56
N ASP A 135 -4.06 -2.38 16.78
CA ASP A 135 -2.92 -1.84 17.54
C ASP A 135 -2.08 -0.85 16.73
N ASP A 136 -2.76 0.00 15.96
CA ASP A 136 -2.19 1.03 15.09
C ASP A 136 -1.25 0.51 13.98
N ASN A 137 -1.29 -0.80 13.67
CA ASN A 137 -0.46 -1.41 12.64
C ASN A 137 -1.07 -1.29 11.23
N ALA A 138 -0.20 -1.32 10.22
CA ALA A 138 -0.56 -1.61 8.84
C ALA A 138 0.45 -2.59 8.23
N ALA A 139 0.16 -3.14 7.05
CA ALA A 139 1.14 -3.90 6.28
C ALA A 139 1.75 -3.01 5.21
N LEU A 140 3.09 -2.98 5.10
CA LEU A 140 3.75 -2.45 3.93
C LEU A 140 3.44 -3.37 2.74
N ILE A 141 2.84 -2.80 1.70
CA ILE A 141 2.61 -3.49 0.43
C ILE A 141 3.42 -2.83 -0.68
N VAL A 142 4.04 -3.65 -1.51
CA VAL A 142 4.91 -3.19 -2.61
C VAL A 142 4.55 -3.90 -3.90
N TRP A 143 4.30 -3.12 -4.95
CA TRP A 143 4.25 -3.64 -6.31
C TRP A 143 5.43 -3.08 -7.09
N GLN A 144 6.28 -3.96 -7.61
CA GLN A 144 7.41 -3.60 -8.44
C GLN A 144 6.93 -3.40 -9.88
N ASN A 145 7.32 -2.29 -10.51
CA ASN A 145 7.05 -2.05 -11.91
C ASN A 145 7.97 -2.96 -12.75
N PRO A 146 7.44 -3.94 -13.49
CA PRO A 146 8.26 -4.84 -14.29
C PRO A 146 8.94 -4.13 -15.47
N ASP A 147 8.42 -2.97 -15.87
CA ASP A 147 8.91 -2.18 -17.00
C ASP A 147 9.84 -1.05 -16.56
N TYR A 148 10.28 -1.03 -15.30
CA TYR A 148 11.18 0.02 -14.80
C TYR A 148 12.56 -0.08 -15.45
N GLU A 149 12.97 1.00 -16.11
CA GLU A 149 14.30 1.15 -16.68
C GLU A 149 15.15 2.08 -15.80
N VAL A 150 16.35 1.62 -15.44
CA VAL A 150 17.31 2.45 -14.70
C VAL A 150 17.76 3.58 -15.60
N VAL A 151 17.44 4.81 -15.22
CA VAL A 151 17.95 6.00 -15.90
C VAL A 151 19.42 6.13 -15.56
N THR A 152 20.29 5.85 -16.54
CA THR A 152 21.72 6.15 -16.46
C THR A 152 21.95 7.53 -17.07
N ASP A 153 22.52 8.45 -16.30
CA ASP A 153 23.01 9.71 -16.84
C ASP A 153 24.31 9.43 -17.63
N ASP A 154 24.26 9.56 -18.96
CA ASP A 154 25.43 9.64 -19.84
C ASP A 154 25.99 11.08 -19.90
#